data_AF-D8M3G7-F1
#
_entry.id   AF-D8M3G7-F1
#
_cell.length_a   1.000
_cell.length_b   1.000
_cell.length_c   1.000
_cell.angle_alpha   90.00
_cell.angle_beta   90.00
_cell.angle_gamma   90.00
#
_symmetry.space_group_name_H-M   'P 1'
#
loop_
_entity.id
_entity.type
_entity.pdbx_description
1 polymer ?
#
loop_
_entity_poly.entity_id
_entity_poly.type
_entity_poly.pdbx_seq_one_letter_code
_entity_poly.pdbx_strand_id
1 'polypeptide(L)'
;MLLGAARDVNFSPLADAVVKQVEAGSIVEINGEEDAYAFLTMLNLKTHKGNPTIKSILSILKKNCPPELAKSFNDYLSKNTGILLNERMRNFPPEVMPPLFNSLQEDIKWALENSDNKEAFQFDYILVIAQRFRELTVKKNKDGSKVQVTEGNANGDNAAAAAADDDDTSYFHFEDDIMKKHSKLTFSFNVAPLGDPSLSEVLQQSREVMIVPFSDLPTIYQEISALVSALSV
;
A
#
# COMPACT_ATOMS: atom_id res chain seq x y z
N MET A 1 -6.21 5.05 7.54
CA MET A 1 -6.20 4.79 6.08
C MET A 1 -5.52 3.47 5.75
N LEU A 2 -4.27 3.24 6.18
CA LEU A 2 -3.49 2.03 5.84
C LEU A 2 -4.08 0.67 6.30
N LEU A 3 -4.86 0.59 7.39
CA LEU A 3 -5.27 -0.70 8.00
C LEU A 3 -6.78 -0.87 8.28
N GLY A 4 -7.64 -0.08 7.60
CA GLY A 4 -9.10 -0.30 7.61
C GLY A 4 -9.88 0.16 8.86
N ALA A 5 -9.37 -0.01 10.07
CA ALA A 5 -9.96 0.61 11.26
C ALA A 5 -8.92 1.52 11.91
N ALA A 6 -8.95 2.81 11.58
CA ALA A 6 -8.03 3.80 12.16
C ALA A 6 -8.17 3.96 13.68
N ARG A 7 -9.19 3.35 14.31
CA ARG A 7 -9.46 3.49 15.75
C ARG A 7 -8.44 2.81 16.65
N ASP A 8 -7.70 1.81 16.15
CA ASP A 8 -6.83 0.98 17.00
C ASP A 8 -5.32 1.28 16.85
N VAL A 9 -4.93 2.20 15.96
CA VAL A 9 -3.53 2.54 15.71
C VAL A 9 -3.31 4.03 15.88
N ASN A 10 -2.51 4.40 16.89
CA ASN A 10 -2.03 5.78 17.04
C ASN A 10 -0.95 6.05 15.99
N PHE A 11 -1.23 6.97 15.06
CA PHE A 11 -0.30 7.35 13.98
C PHE A 11 0.60 8.53 14.32
N SER A 12 0.39 9.25 15.43
CA SER A 12 1.22 10.41 15.79
C SER A 12 2.71 10.05 15.88
N PRO A 13 3.13 8.91 16.47
CA PRO A 13 4.55 8.54 16.48
C PRO A 13 5.12 8.25 15.08
N LEU A 14 4.31 7.77 14.13
CA LEU A 14 4.74 7.59 12.75
C LEU A 14 4.87 8.93 12.03
N ALA A 15 3.90 9.84 12.21
CA ALA A 15 3.96 11.18 11.65
C ALA A 15 5.21 11.93 12.15
N ASP A 16 5.50 11.87 13.46
CA ASP A 16 6.73 12.41 14.03
C ASP A 16 7.99 11.82 13.39
N ALA A 17 7.99 10.53 13.06
CA ALA A 17 9.14 9.88 12.41
C ALA A 17 9.31 10.35 10.96
N VAL A 18 8.22 10.52 10.24
CA VAL A 18 8.22 11.06 8.86
C VAL A 18 8.75 12.49 8.85
N VAL A 19 8.22 13.37 9.70
CA VAL A 19 8.62 14.79 9.73
C VAL A 19 10.07 14.98 10.19
N LYS A 20 10.61 14.07 11.02
CA LYS A 20 12.00 14.13 11.47
C LYS A 20 13.00 13.58 10.46
N GLN A 21 12.56 12.82 9.45
CA GLN A 21 13.41 12.37 8.35
C GLN A 21 13.49 13.48 7.29
N VAL A 22 14.55 14.28 7.35
CA VAL A 22 14.70 15.44 6.47
C VAL A 22 15.36 15.08 5.13
N GLU A 23 16.02 13.93 5.05
CA GLU A 23 16.85 13.58 3.91
C GLU A 23 16.10 12.83 2.79
N ALA A 24 14.94 12.24 3.09
CA ALA A 24 14.17 11.57 2.05
C ALA A 24 12.65 11.62 2.23
N GLY A 25 12.01 12.12 1.19
CA GLY A 25 10.56 12.19 1.08
C GLY A 25 10.13 13.54 0.54
N SER A 26 8.96 13.55 -0.09
CA SER A 26 8.39 14.75 -0.69
C SER A 26 6.91 14.83 -0.42
N ILE A 27 6.41 16.05 -0.32
CA ILE A 27 4.98 16.36 -0.23
C ILE A 27 4.56 17.13 -1.48
N VAL A 28 3.28 17.05 -1.82
CA VAL A 28 2.65 17.87 -2.86
C VAL A 28 1.66 18.79 -2.19
N GLU A 29 1.86 20.08 -2.39
CA GLU A 29 1.00 21.15 -1.88
C GLU A 29 0.42 21.93 -3.05
N ILE A 30 -0.78 22.50 -2.87
CA ILE A 30 -1.33 23.48 -3.80
C ILE A 30 -0.82 24.86 -3.40
N ASN A 31 -0.36 25.65 -4.37
CA ASN A 31 0.19 26.97 -4.08
C ASN A 31 -0.84 27.86 -3.37
N GLY A 32 -0.47 28.35 -2.18
CA GLY A 32 -1.35 29.17 -1.33
C GLY A 32 -2.12 28.37 -0.28
N GLU A 33 -1.92 27.06 -0.19
CA GLU A 33 -2.48 26.18 0.84
C GLU A 33 -1.37 25.53 1.66
N GLU A 34 -1.64 25.29 2.94
CA GLU A 34 -0.68 24.68 3.88
C GLU A 34 -0.86 23.15 3.99
N ASP A 35 -1.89 22.61 3.34
CA ASP A 35 -2.23 21.18 3.43
C ASP A 35 -1.43 20.35 2.43
N ALA A 36 -0.90 19.21 2.91
CA ALA A 36 -0.27 18.21 2.05
C ALA A 36 -1.33 17.32 1.37
N TYR A 37 -1.38 17.36 0.04
CA TYR A 37 -2.34 16.63 -0.79
C TYR A 37 -1.87 15.23 -1.20
N ALA A 38 -0.56 15.06 -1.29
CA ALA A 38 0.10 13.78 -1.46
C ALA A 38 1.44 13.82 -0.74
N PHE A 39 1.92 12.65 -0.33
CA PHE A 39 3.30 12.52 0.13
C PHE A 39 3.84 11.13 -0.19
N LEU A 40 5.15 11.08 -0.41
CA LEU A 40 5.88 9.85 -0.61
C LEU A 40 7.14 9.88 0.23
N THR A 41 7.34 8.88 1.08
CA THR A 41 8.57 8.69 1.84
C THR A 41 8.80 7.21 2.12
N MET A 42 10.02 6.85 2.53
CA MET A 42 10.35 5.50 2.95
C MET A 42 11.13 5.53 4.26
N LEU A 43 10.68 4.74 5.25
CA LEU A 43 11.32 4.63 6.55
C LEU A 43 11.94 3.24 6.73
N ASN A 44 13.19 3.17 7.19
CA ASN A 44 13.84 1.90 7.47
C ASN A 44 13.28 1.25 8.75
N LEU A 45 12.77 0.02 8.63
CA LEU A 45 12.16 -0.72 9.73
C LEU A 45 13.14 -1.01 10.87
N LYS A 46 14.43 -1.23 10.56
CA LYS A 46 15.48 -1.49 11.55
C LYS A 46 15.79 -0.22 12.35
N THR A 47 15.93 0.91 11.67
CA THR A 47 16.16 2.23 12.30
C THR A 47 14.99 2.63 13.19
N HIS A 48 13.76 2.41 12.72
CA HIS A 48 12.55 2.76 13.46
C HIS A 48 11.92 1.59 14.23
N LYS A 49 12.68 0.54 14.55
CA LYS A 49 12.19 -0.64 15.30
C LYS A 49 11.57 -0.30 16.66
N GLY A 50 11.94 0.85 17.24
CA GLY A 50 11.41 1.35 18.50
C GLY A 50 10.05 2.04 18.38
N ASN A 51 9.67 2.48 17.17
CA ASN A 51 8.45 3.24 16.93
C ASN A 51 7.20 2.39 17.22
N PRO A 52 6.31 2.82 18.14
CA PRO A 52 5.16 2.03 18.54
C PRO A 52 4.15 1.82 17.39
N THR A 53 3.97 2.80 16.50
CA THR A 53 3.07 2.69 15.35
C THR A 53 3.59 1.63 14.37
N ILE A 54 4.88 1.64 14.06
CA ILE A 54 5.49 0.63 13.18
C ILE A 54 5.34 -0.77 13.78
N LYS A 55 5.57 -0.93 15.10
CA LYS A 55 5.33 -2.21 15.78
C LYS A 55 3.89 -2.70 15.63
N SER A 56 2.91 -1.80 15.80
CA SER A 56 1.50 -2.13 15.64
C SER A 56 1.16 -2.53 14.20
N ILE A 57 1.68 -1.79 13.21
CA ILE A 57 1.53 -2.14 11.78
C ILE A 57 2.10 -3.54 11.54
N LEU A 58 3.36 -3.79 11.89
CA LEU A 58 4.00 -5.09 11.68
C LEU A 58 3.29 -6.23 12.41
N SER A 59 2.75 -5.99 13.61
CA SER A 59 1.95 -6.96 14.35
C SER A 59 0.68 -7.35 13.59
N ILE A 60 -0.04 -6.37 13.04
CA ILE A 60 -1.24 -6.60 12.23
C ILE A 60 -0.89 -7.36 10.95
N LEU A 61 0.20 -6.99 10.27
CA LEU A 61 0.63 -7.69 9.06
C LEU A 61 1.00 -9.14 9.37
N LYS A 62 1.76 -9.40 10.44
CA LYS A 62 2.15 -10.77 10.85
C LYS A 62 0.96 -11.61 11.27
N LYS A 63 -0.04 -11.02 11.95
CA LYS A 63 -1.27 -11.72 12.34
C LYS A 63 -2.10 -12.17 11.13
N ASN A 64 -2.09 -11.37 10.06
CA ASN A 64 -2.84 -11.67 8.84
C ASN A 64 -1.98 -12.39 7.77
N CYS A 65 -0.69 -12.60 8.04
CA CYS A 65 0.20 -13.33 7.15
C CYS A 65 -0.16 -14.83 7.17
N PRO A 66 -0.37 -15.46 6.01
CA PRO A 66 -0.61 -16.90 5.95
C PRO A 66 0.53 -17.70 6.61
N PRO A 67 0.23 -18.77 7.37
CA PRO A 67 1.25 -19.54 8.09
C PRO A 67 2.40 -20.04 7.21
N GLU A 68 2.13 -20.39 5.96
CA GLU A 68 3.09 -20.86 4.97
C GLU A 68 4.06 -19.76 4.51
N LEU A 69 3.65 -18.48 4.56
CA LEU A 69 4.47 -17.33 4.21
C LEU A 69 5.17 -16.70 5.42
N ALA A 70 4.73 -17.01 6.64
CA ALA A 70 5.16 -16.36 7.86
C ALA A 70 6.69 -16.39 8.06
N LYS A 71 7.35 -17.51 7.72
CA LYS A 71 8.82 -17.62 7.81
C LYS A 71 9.49 -16.65 6.84
N SER A 72 9.19 -16.77 5.55
CA SER A 72 9.77 -15.92 4.50
C SER A 72 9.48 -14.43 4.74
N PHE A 73 8.27 -14.09 5.19
CA PHE A 73 7.91 -12.72 5.53
C PHE A 73 8.77 -12.17 6.67
N ASN A 74 8.97 -12.92 7.76
CA ASN A 74 9.87 -12.51 8.84
C ASN A 74 11.34 -12.40 8.37
N ASP A 75 11.78 -13.30 7.49
CA ASP A 75 13.13 -13.24 6.93
C ASP A 75 13.35 -11.94 6.14
N TYR A 76 12.39 -11.50 5.32
CA TYR A 76 12.46 -10.19 4.64
C TYR A 76 12.46 -9.03 5.63
N LEU A 77 11.53 -9.01 6.60
CA LEU A 77 11.45 -7.94 7.61
C LEU A 77 12.70 -7.84 8.51
N SER A 78 13.52 -8.88 8.58
CA SER A 78 14.78 -8.90 9.36
C SER A 78 15.96 -8.23 8.65
N LYS A 79 15.87 -8.07 7.32
CA LYS A 79 16.87 -7.39 6.49
C LYS A 79 16.66 -5.88 6.50
N ASN A 80 17.39 -5.13 5.68
CA ASN A 80 17.18 -3.69 5.54
C ASN A 80 15.90 -3.42 4.73
N THR A 81 14.74 -3.63 5.33
CA THR A 81 13.45 -3.38 4.68
C THR A 81 12.95 -1.98 5.02
N GLY A 82 12.62 -1.20 3.99
CA GLY A 82 11.96 0.09 4.12
C GLY A 82 10.45 -0.08 4.03
N ILE A 83 9.67 0.60 4.88
CA ILE A 83 8.23 0.74 4.67
C ILE A 83 7.97 1.96 3.79
N LEU A 84 7.37 1.74 2.63
CA LEU A 84 6.97 2.81 1.73
C LEU A 84 5.65 3.40 2.21
N LEU A 85 5.64 4.70 2.45
CA LEU A 85 4.44 5.47 2.76
C LEU A 85 4.12 6.32 1.54
N ASN A 86 3.20 5.83 0.73
CA ASN A 86 2.67 6.50 -0.46
C ASN A 86 1.18 6.77 -0.24
N GLU A 87 0.81 8.01 0.04
CA GLU A 87 -0.58 8.38 0.24
C GLU A 87 -0.89 9.69 -0.48
N ARG A 88 -2.09 9.75 -1.06
CA ARG A 88 -2.61 10.94 -1.75
C ARG A 88 -4.12 11.01 -1.59
N MET A 89 -4.67 12.22 -1.72
CA MET A 89 -6.10 12.39 -1.81
C MET A 89 -6.65 11.64 -3.03
N ARG A 90 -7.81 10.98 -2.87
CA ARG A 90 -8.42 10.15 -3.94
C ARG A 90 -8.61 10.88 -5.26
N ASN A 91 -8.91 12.18 -5.20
CA ASN A 91 -9.17 13.02 -6.37
C ASN A 91 -7.90 13.67 -6.94
N PHE A 92 -6.73 13.41 -6.36
CA PHE A 92 -5.49 14.01 -6.83
C PHE A 92 -4.98 13.29 -8.10
N PRO A 93 -4.46 14.02 -9.10
CA PRO A 93 -4.05 13.45 -10.37
C PRO A 93 -2.94 12.39 -10.22
N PRO A 94 -3.00 11.27 -10.97
CA PRO A 94 -1.91 10.28 -11.00
C PRO A 94 -0.58 10.85 -11.51
N GLU A 95 -0.62 11.96 -12.25
CA GLU A 95 0.54 12.66 -12.83
C GLU A 95 1.55 13.16 -11.78
N VAL A 96 1.17 13.23 -10.51
CA VAL A 96 2.09 13.56 -9.41
C VAL A 96 2.98 12.40 -9.00
N MET A 97 2.67 11.16 -9.40
CA MET A 97 3.45 9.98 -8.99
C MET A 97 4.86 9.94 -9.62
N PRO A 98 5.05 10.13 -10.94
CA PRO A 98 6.39 10.14 -11.53
C PRO A 98 7.38 11.09 -10.85
N PRO A 99 7.06 12.40 -10.62
CA PRO A 99 8.00 13.28 -9.94
C PRO A 99 8.26 12.87 -8.48
N LEU A 100 7.25 12.39 -7.73
CA LEU A 100 7.45 11.92 -6.36
C LEU A 100 8.40 10.72 -6.30
N PHE A 101 8.23 9.73 -7.17
CA PHE A 101 9.12 8.57 -7.23
C PHE A 101 10.55 8.95 -7.64
N ASN A 102 10.69 9.87 -8.60
CA ASN A 102 12.02 10.37 -8.99
C ASN A 102 12.71 11.08 -7.82
N SER A 103 12.01 12.00 -7.15
CA SER A 103 12.53 12.72 -5.98
C SER A 103 12.94 11.76 -4.87
N LEU A 104 12.13 10.74 -4.56
CA LEU A 104 12.48 9.74 -3.56
C LEU A 104 13.79 9.01 -3.90
N GLN A 105 14.02 8.65 -5.16
CA GLN A 105 15.26 7.99 -5.58
C GLN A 105 16.48 8.90 -5.45
N GLU A 106 16.33 10.17 -5.86
CA GLU A 106 17.39 11.18 -5.75
C GLU A 106 17.74 11.46 -4.29
N ASP A 107 16.72 11.61 -3.44
CA ASP A 107 16.84 11.81 -2.00
C ASP A 107 17.58 10.66 -1.32
N ILE A 108 17.16 9.41 -1.57
CA ILE A 108 17.80 8.23 -0.98
C ILE A 108 19.27 8.15 -1.41
N LYS A 109 19.55 8.41 -2.70
CA LYS A 109 20.93 8.44 -3.21
C LYS A 109 21.74 9.53 -2.51
N TRP A 110 21.18 10.74 -2.41
CA TRP A 110 21.84 11.86 -1.73
C TRP A 110 22.11 11.53 -0.26
N ALA A 111 21.16 10.93 0.45
CA ALA A 111 21.28 10.56 1.85
C ALA A 111 22.35 9.49 2.07
N LEU A 112 22.47 8.50 1.18
CA LEU A 112 23.54 7.50 1.22
C LEU A 112 24.93 8.11 1.02
N GLU A 113 25.04 9.17 0.22
CA GLU A 113 26.30 9.84 -0.05
C GLU A 113 26.65 10.86 1.05
N ASN A 114 25.66 11.59 1.60
CA ASN A 114 25.88 12.83 2.36
C ASN A 114 25.29 12.85 3.78
N SER A 115 24.32 11.99 4.14
CA SER A 115 23.74 11.99 5.50
C SER A 115 24.73 11.41 6.52
N ASP A 116 24.67 11.91 7.75
CA ASP A 116 25.35 11.32 8.90
C ASP A 116 24.72 9.96 9.29
N ASN A 117 23.48 9.69 8.89
CA ASN A 117 22.71 8.48 9.20
C ASN A 117 22.46 7.62 7.96
N LYS A 118 23.53 7.26 7.24
CA LYS A 118 23.45 6.47 6.00
C LYS A 118 22.73 5.13 6.17
N GLU A 119 22.83 4.50 7.35
CA GLU A 119 22.17 3.23 7.64
C GLU A 119 20.64 3.31 7.53
N ALA A 120 20.05 4.48 7.77
CA ALA A 120 18.60 4.69 7.64
C ALA A 120 18.11 4.68 6.19
N PHE A 121 19.02 4.82 5.21
CA PHE A 121 18.69 4.90 3.78
C PHE A 121 19.22 3.71 2.99
N GLN A 122 19.80 2.71 3.67
CA GLN A 122 20.15 1.43 3.06
C GLN A 122 18.92 0.52 3.03
N PHE A 123 18.56 0.04 1.85
CA PHE A 123 17.40 -0.82 1.65
C PHE A 123 17.73 -2.00 0.75
N ASP A 124 17.36 -3.20 1.19
CA ASP A 124 17.35 -4.43 0.39
C ASP A 124 15.95 -4.68 -0.20
N TYR A 125 14.90 -4.32 0.55
CA TYR A 125 13.51 -4.55 0.19
C TYR A 125 12.62 -3.37 0.57
N ILE A 126 11.48 -3.30 -0.09
CA ILE A 126 10.40 -2.34 0.13
C ILE A 126 9.18 -3.14 0.61
N LEU A 127 8.64 -2.75 1.76
CA LEU A 127 7.36 -3.19 2.26
C LEU A 127 6.29 -2.19 1.80
N VAL A 128 5.36 -2.67 0.97
CA VAL A 128 4.20 -1.90 0.48
C VAL A 128 2.92 -2.46 1.09
N ILE A 129 2.01 -1.57 1.48
CA ILE A 129 0.67 -1.91 1.96
C ILE A 129 -0.32 -1.20 1.06
N ALA A 130 -0.75 -1.87 0.00
CA ALA A 130 -1.63 -1.30 -1.00
C ALA A 130 -3.10 -1.46 -0.62
N GLN A 131 -3.91 -0.46 -0.98
CA GLN A 131 -5.35 -0.56 -0.85
C GLN A 131 -5.92 -1.18 -2.10
N ARG A 132 -6.75 -2.22 -1.94
CA ARG A 132 -7.43 -2.88 -3.04
C ARG A 132 -8.90 -3.11 -2.71
N PHE A 133 -9.72 -3.25 -3.75
CA PHE A 133 -11.15 -3.44 -3.61
C PHE A 133 -11.68 -4.45 -4.62
N ARG A 134 -12.86 -4.99 -4.29
CA ARG A 134 -13.68 -5.79 -5.19
C ARG A 134 -15.08 -5.22 -5.21
N GLU A 135 -15.65 -5.12 -6.39
CA GLU A 135 -17.05 -4.77 -6.55
C GLU A 135 -17.93 -6.00 -6.26
N LEU A 136 -18.98 -5.77 -5.48
CA LEU A 136 -19.93 -6.78 -5.08
C LEU A 136 -21.28 -6.49 -5.73
N THR A 137 -21.88 -7.51 -6.31
CA THR A 137 -23.26 -7.46 -6.78
C THR A 137 -24.17 -8.17 -5.77
N VAL A 138 -25.26 -7.50 -5.38
CA VAL A 138 -26.27 -8.11 -4.52
C VAL A 138 -27.28 -8.88 -5.38
N LYS A 139 -27.32 -10.20 -5.23
CA LYS A 139 -28.36 -11.06 -5.83
C LYS A 139 -29.39 -11.46 -4.79
N LYS A 140 -30.64 -11.62 -5.23
CA LYS A 140 -31.71 -12.23 -4.42
C LYS A 140 -31.82 -13.70 -4.77
N ASN A 141 -31.74 -14.55 -3.75
CA ASN A 141 -32.03 -15.96 -3.86
C ASN A 141 -33.55 -16.20 -4.04
N LYS A 142 -33.90 -17.43 -4.44
CA LYS A 142 -35.29 -17.86 -4.63
C LYS A 142 -36.14 -17.79 -3.34
N ASP A 143 -35.49 -17.78 -2.17
CA ASP A 143 -36.12 -17.62 -0.85
C ASP A 143 -36.26 -16.15 -0.41
N GLY A 144 -35.82 -15.19 -1.23
CA GLY A 144 -35.84 -13.76 -0.93
C GLY A 144 -34.65 -13.25 -0.12
N SER A 145 -33.72 -14.13 0.29
CA SER A 145 -32.47 -13.72 0.95
C SER A 145 -31.53 -12.99 -0.03
N LYS A 146 -30.82 -11.98 0.45
CA LYS A 146 -29.80 -11.26 -0.31
C LYS A 146 -28.44 -11.94 -0.12
N VAL A 147 -27.73 -12.21 -1.21
CA VAL A 147 -26.35 -12.73 -1.21
C VAL A 147 -25.49 -11.78 -2.04
N GLN A 148 -24.32 -11.43 -1.52
CA GLN A 148 -23.30 -10.69 -2.26
C GLN A 148 -22.45 -11.67 -3.06
N VAL A 149 -22.29 -11.41 -4.36
CA VAL A 149 -21.45 -12.19 -5.27
C VAL A 149 -20.51 -11.26 -6.02
N THR A 150 -19.32 -11.75 -6.38
CA THR A 150 -18.42 -11.06 -7.31
C THR A 150 -18.89 -11.26 -8.75
N GLU A 151 -18.50 -10.38 -9.67
CA GLU A 151 -18.93 -10.44 -11.08
C GLU A 151 -18.59 -11.79 -11.73
N GLY A 152 -17.40 -12.36 -11.46
CA GLY A 152 -16.99 -13.67 -12.00
C GLY A 152 -17.83 -14.87 -11.55
N ASN A 153 -18.53 -14.78 -10.41
CA ASN A 153 -19.38 -15.86 -9.88
C ASN A 153 -20.88 -15.62 -10.13
N ALA A 154 -21.23 -14.62 -10.93
CA ALA A 154 -22.62 -14.26 -11.18
C ALA A 154 -23.42 -15.38 -11.89
N ASN A 155 -22.78 -16.30 -12.62
CA ASN A 155 -23.48 -17.28 -13.47
C ASN A 155 -23.48 -18.73 -12.93
N GLY A 156 -22.95 -18.98 -11.72
CA GLY A 156 -22.90 -20.33 -11.12
C GLY A 156 -23.99 -20.57 -10.08
N ASP A 157 -24.65 -21.73 -10.13
CA ASP A 157 -25.67 -22.17 -9.15
C ASP A 157 -25.11 -22.47 -7.74
N ASN A 158 -23.80 -22.32 -7.52
CA ASN A 158 -23.14 -22.51 -6.24
C ASN A 158 -22.69 -21.17 -5.64
N ALA A 159 -23.60 -20.50 -4.95
CA ALA A 159 -23.34 -19.33 -4.11
C ALA A 159 -22.62 -19.71 -2.79
N ALA A 160 -21.54 -20.49 -2.89
CA ALA A 160 -20.63 -20.74 -1.76
C ALA A 160 -19.46 -19.76 -1.89
N ALA A 161 -19.10 -19.10 -0.79
CA ALA A 161 -18.00 -18.14 -0.69
C ALA A 161 -16.77 -18.63 -1.45
N ALA A 162 -16.58 -18.10 -2.66
CA ALA A 162 -15.53 -18.54 -3.54
C ALA A 162 -14.19 -18.13 -2.96
N ALA A 163 -13.29 -19.11 -2.86
CA ALA A 163 -11.87 -18.84 -2.67
C ALA A 163 -11.42 -17.79 -3.68
N ALA A 164 -10.64 -16.84 -3.20
CA ALA A 164 -10.22 -15.64 -3.88
C ALA A 164 -9.59 -15.95 -5.25
N ASP A 165 -10.30 -15.62 -6.33
CA ASP A 165 -9.61 -15.32 -7.58
C ASP A 165 -9.05 -13.89 -7.47
N ASP A 166 -7.80 -13.70 -7.90
CA ASP A 166 -7.12 -12.40 -7.89
C ASP A 166 -7.67 -11.48 -9.00
N ASP A 167 -8.26 -12.08 -10.04
CA ASP A 167 -8.65 -11.45 -11.31
C ASP A 167 -9.77 -10.38 -11.16
N ASP A 168 -10.65 -10.52 -10.16
CA ASP A 168 -11.73 -9.55 -9.87
C ASP A 168 -11.29 -8.42 -8.89
N THR A 169 -9.99 -8.28 -8.60
CA THR A 169 -9.48 -7.32 -7.63
C THR A 169 -8.81 -6.13 -8.29
N SER A 170 -9.21 -4.91 -7.93
CA SER A 170 -8.63 -3.65 -8.44
C SER A 170 -7.89 -2.89 -7.33
N TYR A 171 -6.86 -2.13 -7.70
CA TYR A 171 -6.16 -1.22 -6.79
C TYR A 171 -6.73 0.19 -6.86
N PHE A 172 -6.65 0.93 -5.75
CA PHE A 172 -7.01 2.36 -5.74
C PHE A 172 -5.97 3.23 -6.44
N HIS A 173 -4.72 2.76 -6.44
CA HIS A 173 -3.56 3.46 -6.94
C HIS A 173 -2.89 2.58 -8.01
N PHE A 174 -2.75 3.11 -9.22
CA PHE A 174 -2.22 2.35 -10.36
C PHE A 174 -0.76 1.92 -10.15
N GLU A 175 -0.01 2.69 -9.35
CA GLU A 175 1.37 2.37 -9.00
C GLU A 175 1.46 1.09 -8.15
N ASP A 176 0.41 0.72 -7.41
CA ASP A 176 0.37 -0.52 -6.64
C ASP A 176 0.28 -1.75 -7.55
N ASP A 177 -0.41 -1.66 -8.71
CA ASP A 177 -0.41 -2.71 -9.73
C ASP A 177 1.00 -2.95 -10.30
N ILE A 178 1.77 -1.88 -10.47
CA ILE A 178 3.16 -1.97 -10.93
C ILE A 178 4.03 -2.59 -9.84
N MET A 179 3.92 -2.12 -8.60
CA MET A 179 4.63 -2.69 -7.44
C MET A 179 4.36 -4.20 -7.29
N LYS A 180 3.11 -4.63 -7.49
CA LYS A 180 2.70 -6.03 -7.44
C LYS A 180 3.46 -6.90 -8.44
N LYS A 181 3.68 -6.43 -9.67
CA LYS A 181 4.43 -7.18 -10.71
C LYS A 181 5.89 -7.47 -10.32
N HIS A 182 6.50 -6.60 -9.53
CA HIS A 182 7.90 -6.73 -9.08
C HIS A 182 8.04 -7.41 -7.71
N SER A 183 6.94 -7.76 -7.07
CA SER A 183 6.94 -8.34 -5.73
C SER A 183 7.49 -9.79 -5.70
N LYS A 184 8.21 -10.13 -4.63
CA LYS A 184 8.72 -11.48 -4.34
C LYS A 184 7.83 -12.28 -3.39
N LEU A 185 7.07 -11.57 -2.57
CA LEU A 185 6.13 -12.15 -1.62
C LEU A 185 4.93 -11.23 -1.53
N THR A 186 3.75 -11.84 -1.59
CA THR A 186 2.50 -11.12 -1.44
C THR A 186 1.48 -11.92 -0.66
N PHE A 187 0.67 -11.23 0.11
CA PHE A 187 -0.55 -11.79 0.69
C PHE A 187 -1.55 -10.66 0.93
N SER A 188 -2.81 -11.02 1.04
CA SER A 188 -3.89 -10.07 1.27
C SER A 188 -4.75 -10.44 2.44
N PHE A 189 -5.41 -9.43 3.01
CA PHE A 189 -6.39 -9.64 4.07
C PHE A 189 -7.51 -8.60 3.97
N ASN A 190 -8.72 -9.06 4.28
CA ASN A 190 -9.89 -8.19 4.28
C ASN A 190 -9.83 -7.22 5.44
N VAL A 191 -10.34 -6.01 5.21
CA VAL A 191 -10.49 -5.02 6.26
C VAL A 191 -11.96 -4.73 6.50
N ALA A 192 -12.29 -4.29 7.72
CA ALA A 192 -13.61 -3.78 8.00
C ALA A 192 -13.94 -2.59 7.08
N PRO A 193 -15.21 -2.44 6.66
CA PRO A 193 -15.61 -1.31 5.83
C PRO A 193 -15.32 0.01 6.54
N LEU A 194 -14.68 0.94 5.84
CA LEU A 194 -14.52 2.33 6.29
C LEU A 194 -15.76 3.13 5.86
N GLY A 195 -16.51 3.67 6.83
CA GLY A 195 -17.56 4.65 6.56
C GLY A 195 -18.98 4.07 6.54
N ASP A 196 -19.77 4.52 5.56
CA ASP A 196 -21.21 4.20 5.44
C ASP A 196 -21.43 2.69 5.24
N PRO A 197 -22.22 2.02 6.11
CA PRO A 197 -22.56 0.61 5.97
C PRO A 197 -23.13 0.23 4.59
N SER A 198 -23.78 1.15 3.87
CA SER A 198 -24.30 0.88 2.52
C SER A 198 -23.21 0.64 1.49
N LEU A 199 -22.02 1.25 1.65
CA LEU A 199 -20.88 1.01 0.76
C LEU A 199 -20.33 -0.42 0.91
N SER A 200 -20.51 -1.03 2.09
CA SER A 200 -20.13 -2.41 2.32
C SER A 200 -21.02 -3.43 1.60
N GLU A 201 -22.19 -3.00 1.08
CA GLU A 201 -23.05 -3.86 0.28
C GLU A 201 -22.56 -4.03 -1.16
N VAL A 202 -21.77 -3.08 -1.65
CA VAL A 202 -21.33 -2.98 -3.05
C VAL A 202 -19.82 -3.07 -3.23
N LEU A 203 -19.04 -2.94 -2.15
CA LEU A 203 -17.59 -2.89 -2.25
C LEU A 203 -16.92 -3.57 -1.04
N GLN A 204 -16.10 -4.57 -1.34
CA GLN A 204 -15.24 -5.23 -0.34
C GLN A 204 -13.85 -4.62 -0.40
N GLN A 205 -13.42 -3.98 0.70
CA GLN A 205 -12.04 -3.49 0.82
C GLN A 205 -11.11 -4.53 1.43
N SER A 206 -9.89 -4.59 0.91
CA SER A 206 -8.81 -5.39 1.49
C SER A 206 -7.48 -4.63 1.40
N ARG A 207 -6.43 -5.22 1.97
CA ARG A 207 -5.06 -4.76 1.83
C ARG A 207 -4.23 -5.82 1.15
N GLU A 208 -3.38 -5.40 0.21
CA GLU A 208 -2.29 -6.23 -0.30
C GLU A 208 -1.01 -5.85 0.43
N VAL A 209 -0.32 -6.83 0.99
CA VAL A 209 1.03 -6.67 1.52
C VAL A 209 1.99 -7.19 0.47
N MET A 210 2.97 -6.38 0.09
CA MET A 210 3.98 -6.75 -0.90
C MET A 210 5.37 -6.54 -0.34
N ILE A 211 6.26 -7.48 -0.64
CA ILE A 211 7.71 -7.30 -0.49
C ILE A 211 8.31 -7.20 -1.88
N VAL A 212 8.90 -6.05 -2.19
CA VAL A 212 9.52 -5.74 -3.48
C VAL A 212 11.03 -5.56 -3.28
N PRO A 213 11.91 -6.06 -4.15
CA PRO A 213 13.35 -5.76 -4.06
C PRO A 213 13.59 -4.26 -4.27
N PHE A 214 14.42 -3.64 -3.43
CA PHE A 214 14.73 -2.22 -3.59
C PHE A 214 15.48 -1.94 -4.92
N SER A 215 16.20 -2.94 -5.44
CA SER A 215 16.85 -2.88 -6.76
C SER A 215 15.89 -2.62 -7.92
N ASP A 216 14.61 -2.96 -7.76
CA ASP A 216 13.61 -2.89 -8.83
C ASP A 216 12.94 -1.50 -8.87
N LEU A 217 13.18 -0.65 -7.86
CA LEU A 217 12.61 0.71 -7.76
C LEU A 217 12.84 1.58 -9.01
N PRO A 218 14.05 1.62 -9.62
CA PRO A 218 14.26 2.38 -10.84
C PRO A 218 13.41 1.88 -12.02
N THR A 219 13.23 0.56 -12.14
CA THR A 219 12.37 -0.04 -13.19
C THR A 219 10.90 0.30 -12.95
N ILE A 220 10.45 0.20 -11.70
CA ILE A 220 9.09 0.57 -11.29
C ILE A 220 8.81 2.04 -11.61
N TYR A 221 9.74 2.94 -11.31
CA TYR A 221 9.63 4.36 -11.68
C TYR A 221 9.47 4.58 -13.19
N GLN A 222 10.24 3.84 -14.02
CA GLN A 222 10.12 3.94 -15.48
C GLN A 222 8.75 3.46 -15.97
N GLU A 223 8.23 2.36 -15.41
CA GLU A 223 6.88 1.86 -15.74
C GLU A 223 5.78 2.84 -15.31
N ILE A 224 5.88 3.43 -14.10
CA ILE A 224 4.97 4.46 -13.62
C ILE A 224 4.98 5.66 -14.58
N SER A 225 6.17 6.14 -14.94
CA SER A 225 6.34 7.29 -15.83
C SER A 225 5.79 7.01 -17.23
N ALA A 226 6.03 5.83 -17.78
CA ALA A 226 5.53 5.42 -19.08
C ALA A 226 4.00 5.30 -19.11
N LEU A 227 3.39 4.71 -18.07
CA LEU A 227 1.94 4.56 -17.97
C LEU A 227 1.25 5.91 -17.87
N VAL A 228 1.73 6.80 -17.00
CA VAL A 228 1.19 8.16 -16.87
C VAL A 228 1.31 8.92 -18.20
N SER A 229 2.48 8.85 -18.85
CA SER A 229 2.69 9.51 -20.15
C SER A 229 1.73 9.01 -21.23
N ALA A 230 1.35 7.72 -21.20
CA ALA A 230 0.39 7.15 -22.14
C ALA A 230 -1.07 7.59 -21.88
N LEU A 231 -1.40 7.98 -20.64
CA LEU A 231 -2.73 8.47 -20.27
C LEU A 231 -2.93 9.97 -20.56
N SER A 232 -1.84 10.74 -20.67
CA SER A 232 -1.88 12.19 -20.94
C SER A 232 -1.98 12.56 -22.43
N VAL A 233 -2.16 11.57 -23.33
CA VAL A 233 -2.31 11.75 -24.79
C VAL A 233 -3.77 11.58 -25.20
#